data_AF-A0A8J7IPJ3-F1
#
_entry.id   AF-A0A8J7IPJ3-F1
#
_cell.length_a   1.000
_cell.length_b   1.000
_cell.length_c   1.000
_cell.angle_alpha   90.00
_cell.angle_beta   90.00
_cell.angle_gamma   90.00
#
_symmetry.space_group_name_H-M   'P 1'
#
loop_
_entity.id
_entity.type
_entity.pdbx_description
1 polymer ?
#
loop_
_entity_poly.entity_id
_entity_poly.type
_entity_poly.pdbx_seq_one_letter_code
_entity_poly.pdbx_strand_id
1 'polypeptide(L)' 'MTESDEPRPSAPLTQLLREDLDPLSVTELDARIAALHGEIARCEAKKKAAVHHRASADALFKR' A
#
# COMPACT_ATOMS: atom_id res chain seq x y z
N MET A 1 -2.01 -10.41 32.35
CA MET A 1 -3.02 -11.05 31.49
C MET A 1 -2.46 -10.91 30.09
N THR A 2 -2.02 -12.02 29.52
CA THR A 2 -1.12 -12.09 28.36
C THR A 2 -1.74 -11.42 27.14
N GLU A 3 -1.07 -10.37 26.66
CA GLU A 3 -1.28 -9.77 25.34
C GLU A 3 -1.09 -10.89 24.30
N SER A 4 -2.16 -11.21 23.57
CA SER A 4 -2.17 -12.30 22.60
C SER A 4 -1.09 -12.07 21.53
N ASP A 5 0.00 -12.84 21.63
CA ASP A 5 1.00 -13.03 20.58
C ASP A 5 0.41 -13.94 19.48
N GLU A 6 -0.73 -13.54 18.92
CA GLU A 6 -1.23 -14.15 17.70
C GLU A 6 -0.34 -13.67 16.55
N PRO A 7 0.22 -14.58 15.74
CA PRO A 7 1.03 -14.18 14.59
C PRO A 7 0.15 -13.32 13.70
N ARG A 8 0.44 -12.01 13.68
CA ARG A 8 -0.26 -11.07 12.80
C ARG A 8 -0.25 -11.69 11.40
N PRO A 9 -1.40 -11.99 10.80
CA PRO A 9 -1.44 -12.56 9.46
C PRO A 9 -0.55 -11.69 8.58
N SER A 10 0.39 -12.33 7.88
CA SER A 10 1.41 -11.62 7.10
C SER A 10 0.73 -10.48 6.35
N ALA A 11 1.19 -9.24 6.57
CA ALA A 11 0.52 -8.06 6.05
C ALA A 11 0.17 -8.29 4.57
N PRO A 12 -1.04 -7.92 4.09
CA PRO A 12 -1.54 -8.36 2.78
C PRO A 12 -0.56 -8.22 1.60
N LEU A 13 0.32 -7.22 1.62
CA LEU A 13 1.42 -7.07 0.64
C LEU A 13 2.47 -8.20 0.70
N THR A 14 2.86 -8.64 1.88
CA THR A 14 3.79 -9.76 2.06
C THR A 14 3.23 -11.05 1.50
N GLN A 15 1.92 -11.28 1.66
CA GLN A 15 1.26 -12.45 1.08
C GLN A 15 1.23 -12.35 -0.45
N LEU A 16 0.83 -11.20 -1.00
CA LEU A 16 0.81 -10.93 -2.44
C LEU A 16 2.17 -11.17 -3.11
N LEU A 17 3.27 -10.74 -2.46
CA LEU A 17 4.64 -10.90 -2.98
C LEU A 17 5.16 -12.34 -2.97
N ARG A 18 4.48 -13.25 -2.25
CA ARG A 18 4.84 -14.67 -2.16
C ARG A 18 4.00 -15.55 -3.08
N GLU A 19 2.99 -14.99 -3.75
CA GLU A 19 2.15 -15.74 -4.68
C GLU A 19 2.99 -16.21 -5.88
N ASP A 20 2.80 -17.48 -6.23
CA ASP A 20 3.39 -18.06 -7.43
C ASP A 20 2.69 -17.51 -8.68
N LEU A 21 3.49 -17.05 -9.62
CA LEU A 21 3.02 -16.45 -10.87
C LEU A 21 3.07 -17.42 -12.05
N ASP A 22 3.75 -18.56 -11.92
CA ASP A 22 3.86 -19.59 -12.95
C ASP A 22 2.51 -20.08 -13.51
N PRO A 23 1.42 -20.23 -12.72
CA PRO A 23 0.14 -20.67 -13.27
C PRO A 23 -0.65 -19.57 -13.98
N LEU A 24 -0.22 -18.30 -13.93
CA LEU A 24 -0.97 -17.19 -14.53
C LEU A 24 -0.70 -17.08 -16.03
N SER A 25 -1.76 -16.91 -16.81
CA SER A 25 -1.66 -16.51 -18.21
C SER A 25 -1.16 -15.07 -18.38
N VAL A 26 -0.69 -14.72 -19.57
CA VAL A 26 -0.26 -13.34 -19.90
C VAL A 26 -1.37 -12.32 -19.61
N THR A 27 -2.63 -12.63 -19.98
CA THR A 27 -3.77 -11.75 -19.71
C THR A 27 -4.02 -11.54 -18.22
N GLU A 28 -3.83 -12.58 -17.41
CA GLU A 28 -3.96 -12.48 -15.95
C GLU A 28 -2.82 -11.67 -15.34
N LEU A 29 -1.59 -11.82 -15.86
CA LEU A 29 -0.45 -11.00 -15.47
C LEU A 29 -0.67 -9.53 -15.82
N ASP A 30 -1.18 -9.23 -17.02
CA ASP A 30 -1.50 -7.86 -17.44
C ASP A 30 -2.56 -7.23 -16.53
N ALA A 31 -3.62 -7.98 -16.21
CA ALA A 31 -4.66 -7.54 -15.28
C ALA A 31 -4.11 -7.27 -13.87
N ARG A 32 -3.24 -8.16 -13.37
CA ARG A 32 -2.54 -7.99 -12.08
C ARG A 32 -1.68 -6.73 -12.09
N ILE A 33 -0.86 -6.52 -13.13
CA ILE A 33 0.01 -5.34 -13.27
C ILE A 33 -0.83 -4.06 -13.29
N ALA A 34 -1.92 -4.01 -14.06
CA ALA A 34 -2.79 -2.86 -14.13
C ALA A 34 -3.38 -2.50 -12.76
N ALA A 35 -3.83 -3.50 -11.99
CA ALA A 35 -4.34 -3.30 -10.64
C ALA A 35 -3.28 -2.75 -9.68
N LEU A 36 -2.06 -3.29 -9.73
CA LEU A 36 -0.95 -2.85 -8.88
C LEU A 36 -0.49 -1.43 -9.20
N HIS A 37 -0.43 -1.05 -10.48
CA HIS A 37 -0.18 0.34 -10.86
C HIS A 37 -1.26 1.31 -10.34
N GLY A 38 -2.53 0.89 -10.38
CA GLY A 38 -3.63 1.65 -9.77
C GLY A 38 -3.43 1.86 -8.26
N GLU A 39 -3.00 0.83 -7.54
CA GLU A 39 -2.73 0.93 -6.10
C GLU A 39 -1.52 1.82 -5.80
N ILE A 40 -0.45 1.75 -6.60
CA ILE A 40 0.70 2.68 -6.49
C ILE A 40 0.24 4.13 -6.66
N ALA A 41 -0.60 4.41 -7.66
CA ALA A 41 -1.12 5.75 -7.89
C ALA A 41 -1.96 6.24 -6.69
N ARG A 42 -2.79 5.37 -6.10
CA ARG A 42 -3.55 5.68 -4.87
C ARG A 42 -2.63 5.98 -3.69
N CYS A 43 -1.59 5.18 -3.48
CA CYS A 43 -0.59 5.39 -2.43
C CYS A 43 0.11 6.74 -2.58
N GLU A 44 0.59 7.06 -3.77
CA GLU A 44 1.26 8.34 -4.05
C GLU A 44 0.30 9.54 -3.86
N ALA A 45 -0.96 9.42 -4.27
CA ALA A 45 -1.96 10.47 -4.03
C ALA A 45 -2.19 10.73 -2.53
N LYS A 46 -2.29 9.67 -1.71
CA LYS A 46 -2.44 9.78 -0.25
C LYS A 46 -1.20 10.38 0.42
N LYS A 47 -0.01 9.93 0.02
CA LYS A 47 1.26 10.47 0.50
C LYS A 47 1.38 11.96 0.18
N LYS A 48 1.08 12.37 -1.06
CA LYS A 48 1.08 13.76 -1.48
C LYS A 48 0.09 14.60 -0.66
N ALA A 49 -1.14 14.11 -0.45
CA ALA A 49 -2.13 14.79 0.38
C ALA A 49 -1.63 14.97 1.83
N ALA A 50 -1.07 13.92 2.44
CA ALA A 50 -0.54 14.00 3.80
C ALA A 50 0.62 15.01 3.93
N VAL A 51 1.52 15.06 2.95
CA VAL A 51 2.61 16.06 2.90
C VAL A 51 2.05 17.48 2.77
N HIS A 52 1.06 17.71 1.91
CA HIS A 52 0.41 19.02 1.78
C HIS A 52 -0.31 19.44 3.06
N HIS A 53 -1.03 18.53 3.72
CA HIS A 53 -1.68 18.83 5.00
C HIS A 53 -0.65 19.24 6.06
N ARG A 54 0.49 18.54 6.14
CA ARG A 54 1.57 18.90 7.06
C ARG A 54 2.19 20.25 6.73
N ALA A 55 2.50 20.52 5.46
CA ALA A 55 3.07 21.80 5.04
C ALA A 55 2.12 22.99 5.31
N SER A 56 0.82 22.81 5.10
CA SER A 56 -0.20 23.82 5.42
C SER A 56 -0.35 24.03 6.93
N ALA A 57 -0.27 22.95 7.73
CA ALA A 57 -0.27 23.06 9.19
C ALA A 57 0.97 23.79 9.70
N ASP A 58 2.17 23.42 9.20
CA ASP A 58 3.43 24.05 9.59
C ASP A 58 3.46 25.56 9.25
N ALA A 59 2.79 26.00 8.18
CA ALA A 59 2.64 27.40 7.83
C ALA A 59 1.64 28.16 8.74
N LEU A 60 0.65 27.47 9.29
CA LEU A 60 -0.34 28.05 10.20
C LEU A 60 0.22 28.23 11.62
N PHE A 61 1.14 27.36 12.05
CA PHE A 61 1.73 27.34 13.40
C PHE A 61 3.10 28.04 13.51
N LYS A 62 3.66 28.58 12.43
CA LYS A 62 4.90 29.40 12.43
C LYS A 62 4.66 30.91 12.41
N ARG A 63 3.53 31.36 12.96
CA ARG A 63 3.31 32.75 13.37
C ARG A 63 3.42 32.87 14.87
#